data_AF-A0A940B2P6-F1
#
_entry.id   AF-A0A940B2P6-F1
#
_cell.length_a   1.000
_cell.length_b   1.000
_cell.length_c   1.000
_cell.angle_alpha   90.00
_cell.angle_beta   90.00
_cell.angle_gamma   90.00
#
_symmetry.space_group_name_H-M   'P 1'
#
loop_
_entity.id
_entity.type
_entity.pdbx_description
1 polymer ?
#
loop_
_entity_poly.entity_id
_entity_poly.type
_entity_poly.pdbx_seq_one_letter_code
_entity_poly.pdbx_strand_id
1 'polypeptide(L)'
;MKKVCTVCAFICLCLALFADVSSVMLESWNKLSEDEKWFCLLSEPLIEANQLSITTVNPERYVPAGKRSISQQILEDSWDLYSREDVLAIANDYRFKRTGPSARYNELRELLSQTTQKSVQAAVEEIAVKNCLESYVIARLYFVADKLDILGEYGLLAWDYGRMLSVIRRSIAVGWLSEEEALEVAKPFIDEVINAYDSWEDYAVHYSLGSVFHAINEGVDYNASLNSVLEDAKKYDIVVSEDEKDKVFTCHYAKFPGKNRNDNRILTYKDAFYNPSKEAASWIVAAKVERNSNGATKAEAAAANSFLKKKKNIPAAAYRLALLQTNGKNFVLKTASKAFEEALPAFEKVENPSELYFVFYIRYAFIAYCSNDMKKMDSVIPKFSKGTFETADLQYIYCIYYTEKAKTAGYNKKYEDAIEYAKSALFCLKQSDSLQYLGLFDKEILRDYDKKLNGMIEKYRHELRQIEKQRSA
;
A
#
# COMPACT_ATOMS: atom_id res chain seq x y z
N MET A 1 -12.29 -18.30 23.40
CA MET A 1 -11.90 -19.72 23.23
C MET A 1 -12.10 -20.53 24.52
N LYS A 2 -12.74 -21.71 24.47
CA LYS A 2 -12.86 -22.61 25.66
C LYS A 2 -11.47 -23.14 26.05
N LYS A 3 -10.96 -22.65 27.17
CA LYS A 3 -9.54 -22.55 27.57
C LYS A 3 -8.75 -23.85 27.86
N VAL A 4 -9.28 -25.07 27.70
CA VAL A 4 -8.59 -26.26 28.25
C VAL A 4 -8.40 -27.44 27.27
N CYS A 5 -9.20 -27.56 26.21
CA CYS A 5 -9.07 -28.71 25.28
C CYS A 5 -8.36 -28.40 23.95
N THR A 6 -8.15 -27.13 23.60
CA THR A 6 -7.59 -26.76 22.28
C THR A 6 -6.06 -26.66 22.27
N VAL A 7 -5.44 -26.39 23.42
CA VAL A 7 -3.96 -26.32 23.54
C VAL A 7 -3.32 -27.70 23.31
N CYS A 8 -3.98 -28.80 23.74
CA CYS A 8 -3.49 -30.16 23.51
C CYS A 8 -3.65 -30.65 22.06
N ALA A 9 -4.69 -30.21 21.34
CA ALA A 9 -4.88 -30.59 19.94
C ALA A 9 -3.83 -29.95 19.01
N PHE A 10 -3.36 -28.76 19.36
CA PHE A 10 -2.29 -28.07 18.64
C PHE A 10 -0.89 -28.54 19.04
N ILE A 11 -0.69 -29.02 20.28
CA ILE A 11 0.52 -29.77 20.64
C ILE A 11 0.63 -31.00 19.73
N CYS A 12 -0.45 -31.71 19.40
CA CYS A 12 -0.38 -32.81 18.42
C CYS A 12 -0.19 -32.34 16.97
N LEU A 13 -0.68 -31.16 16.56
CA LEU A 13 -0.52 -30.65 15.19
C LEU A 13 0.87 -30.04 14.96
N CYS A 14 1.41 -29.31 15.94
CA CYS A 14 2.80 -28.87 15.95
C CYS A 14 3.76 -30.03 16.21
N LEU A 15 3.47 -30.99 17.09
CA LEU A 15 4.34 -32.16 17.29
C LEU A 15 4.31 -33.13 16.11
N ALA A 16 3.21 -33.23 15.35
CA ALA A 16 3.15 -34.03 14.13
C ALA A 16 3.90 -33.39 12.96
N LEU A 17 4.09 -32.06 12.94
CA LEU A 17 4.98 -31.36 11.99
C LEU A 17 6.47 -31.69 12.18
N PHE A 18 6.82 -32.33 13.30
CA PHE A 18 8.20 -32.45 13.71
C PHE A 18 8.50 -33.84 14.28
N ALA A 19 8.71 -34.79 13.36
CA ALA A 19 9.44 -36.02 13.68
C ALA A 19 10.90 -35.75 14.13
N ASP A 20 11.32 -34.48 14.24
CA ASP A 20 12.65 -34.07 14.70
C ASP A 20 12.63 -32.74 15.50
N VAL A 21 11.57 -32.44 16.30
CA VAL A 21 11.76 -31.41 17.36
C VAL A 21 12.75 -32.02 18.36
N SER A 22 13.98 -31.52 18.35
CA SER A 22 14.94 -31.87 19.40
C SER A 22 14.28 -31.69 20.79
N SER A 23 14.52 -32.60 21.72
CA SER A 23 13.95 -32.53 23.09
C SER A 23 14.11 -31.14 23.74
N VAL A 24 15.19 -30.43 23.39
CA VAL A 24 15.52 -29.07 23.83
C VAL A 24 14.46 -28.03 23.44
N MET A 25 13.91 -28.12 22.22
CA MET A 25 12.88 -27.20 21.74
C MET A 25 11.53 -27.45 22.43
N LEU A 26 11.21 -28.72 22.71
CA LEU A 26 10.01 -29.10 23.47
C LEU A 26 10.08 -28.66 24.93
N GLU A 27 11.24 -28.85 25.56
CA GLU A 27 11.47 -28.36 26.92
C GLU A 27 11.34 -26.84 27.02
N SER A 28 11.81 -26.11 26.00
CA SER A 28 11.72 -24.65 25.97
C SER A 28 10.28 -24.18 25.81
N TRP A 29 9.50 -24.82 24.94
CA TRP A 29 8.07 -24.55 24.78
C TRP A 29 7.28 -24.77 26.08
N ASN A 30 7.55 -25.89 26.77
CA ASN A 30 6.83 -26.24 28.00
C ASN A 30 7.13 -25.29 29.16
N LYS A 31 8.21 -24.50 29.08
CA LYS A 31 8.56 -23.48 30.08
C LYS A 31 7.84 -22.14 29.84
N LEU A 32 7.26 -21.93 28.66
CA LEU A 32 6.53 -20.70 28.36
C LEU A 32 5.21 -20.64 29.15
N SER A 33 4.89 -19.46 29.65
CA SER A 33 3.56 -19.11 30.12
C SER A 33 2.55 -19.15 28.97
N GLU A 34 1.26 -19.16 29.29
CA GLU A 34 0.21 -19.19 28.27
C GLU A 34 0.23 -17.94 27.37
N ASP A 35 0.51 -16.76 27.93
CA ASP A 35 0.61 -15.52 27.14
C ASP A 35 1.81 -15.57 26.19
N GLU A 36 2.96 -16.10 26.63
CA GLU A 36 4.14 -16.29 25.79
C GLU A 36 3.89 -17.31 24.67
N LYS A 37 3.14 -18.39 24.95
CA LYS A 37 2.71 -19.33 23.91
C LYS A 37 1.84 -18.62 22.89
N TRP A 38 0.82 -17.86 23.30
CA TRP A 38 -0.01 -17.10 22.37
C TRP A 38 0.81 -16.10 21.55
N PHE A 39 1.76 -15.43 22.18
CA PHE A 39 2.66 -14.51 21.50
C PHE A 39 3.46 -15.23 20.40
N CYS A 40 3.99 -16.41 20.71
CA CYS A 40 4.71 -17.24 19.74
C CYS A 40 3.81 -17.74 18.62
N LEU A 41 2.62 -18.26 18.93
CA LEU A 41 1.69 -18.85 17.98
C LEU A 41 1.12 -17.82 16.98
N LEU A 42 0.69 -16.65 17.46
CA LEU A 42 0.04 -15.66 16.60
C LEU A 42 1.01 -14.99 15.63
N SER A 43 2.30 -14.95 15.97
CA SER A 43 3.37 -14.41 15.11
C SER A 43 4.06 -15.45 14.24
N GLU A 44 3.71 -16.73 14.44
CA GLU A 44 4.39 -17.90 13.88
C GLU A 44 4.60 -17.83 12.36
N PRO A 45 3.61 -17.48 11.52
CA PRO A 45 3.76 -17.65 10.07
C PRO A 45 4.93 -16.85 9.48
N LEU A 46 5.20 -15.65 10.01
CA LEU A 46 6.32 -14.82 9.55
C LEU A 46 7.64 -15.14 10.24
N ILE A 47 7.61 -15.72 11.43
CA ILE A 47 8.82 -16.16 12.12
C ILE A 47 9.33 -17.44 11.44
N GLU A 48 8.44 -18.39 11.15
CA GLU A 48 8.74 -19.64 10.44
C GLU A 48 9.18 -19.39 9.00
N ALA A 49 8.50 -18.52 8.24
CA ALA A 49 8.89 -18.17 6.86
C ALA A 49 10.32 -17.61 6.76
N ASN A 50 10.86 -17.09 7.86
CA ASN A 50 12.23 -16.59 7.97
C ASN A 50 13.19 -17.56 8.69
N GLN A 51 12.77 -18.82 8.88
CA GLN A 51 13.53 -19.89 9.51
C GLN A 51 14.00 -19.57 10.93
N LEU A 52 13.18 -18.82 11.67
CA LEU A 52 13.45 -18.45 13.06
C LEU A 52 12.68 -19.35 14.04
N SER A 53 13.08 -19.34 15.30
CA SER A 53 12.47 -20.20 16.31
C SER A 53 11.03 -19.77 16.63
N ILE A 54 10.11 -20.72 16.51
CA ILE A 54 8.71 -20.55 16.89
C ILE A 54 8.43 -20.99 18.33
N THR A 55 9.41 -21.61 19.00
CA THR A 55 9.24 -22.22 20.34
C THR A 55 9.80 -21.38 21.48
N THR A 56 10.34 -20.20 21.19
CA THR A 56 10.89 -19.27 22.18
C THR A 56 10.47 -17.84 21.88
N VAL A 57 10.26 -17.03 22.92
CA VAL A 57 9.83 -15.62 22.76
C VAL A 57 10.83 -14.84 21.91
N ASN A 58 12.13 -14.90 22.23
CA ASN A 58 13.20 -14.47 21.33
C ASN A 58 13.33 -15.44 20.13
N PRO A 59 13.03 -15.03 18.89
CA PRO A 59 13.03 -15.90 17.72
C PRO A 59 14.44 -16.29 17.25
N GLU A 60 15.49 -15.58 17.68
CA GLU A 60 16.88 -15.86 17.33
C GLU A 60 17.70 -16.51 18.46
N ARG A 61 17.03 -17.04 19.50
CA ARG A 61 17.70 -17.64 20.67
C ARG A 61 18.77 -18.69 20.32
N TYR A 62 18.56 -19.43 19.25
CA TYR A 62 19.45 -20.51 18.81
C TYR A 62 20.35 -20.11 17.62
N VAL A 63 20.29 -18.86 17.16
CA VAL A 63 21.14 -18.39 16.07
C VAL A 63 22.56 -18.19 16.61
N PRO A 64 23.59 -18.81 16.01
CA PRO A 64 24.97 -18.69 16.50
C PRO A 64 25.47 -17.25 16.53
N ALA A 65 26.22 -16.90 17.59
CA ALA A 65 26.88 -15.61 17.71
C ALA A 65 27.79 -15.32 16.50
N GLY A 66 27.74 -14.09 15.98
CA GLY A 66 28.54 -13.64 14.83
C GLY A 66 27.84 -13.74 13.47
N LYS A 67 26.62 -14.29 13.39
CA LYS A 67 25.76 -14.14 12.20
C LYS A 67 25.01 -12.80 12.22
N ARG A 68 24.80 -12.20 11.05
CA ARG A 68 23.97 -10.99 10.91
C ARG A 68 22.53 -11.34 11.32
N SER A 69 21.95 -10.56 12.23
CA SER A 69 20.57 -10.78 12.67
C SER A 69 19.62 -10.60 11.48
N ILE A 70 18.80 -11.62 11.22
CA ILE A 70 17.74 -11.58 10.19
C ILE A 70 16.62 -10.66 10.67
N SER A 71 16.35 -10.68 11.98
CA SER A 71 15.39 -9.82 12.66
C SER A 71 15.74 -8.35 12.48
N GLN A 72 17.01 -7.98 12.65
CA GLN A 72 17.45 -6.60 12.39
C GLN A 72 17.22 -6.19 10.94
N GLN A 73 17.64 -7.02 9.98
CA GLN A 73 17.43 -6.75 8.54
C GLN A 73 15.95 -6.54 8.21
N ILE A 74 15.07 -7.38 8.72
CA ILE A 74 13.63 -7.26 8.44
C ILE A 74 13.03 -6.02 9.09
N LEU A 75 13.43 -5.68 10.33
CA LEU A 75 12.97 -4.47 11.01
C LEU A 75 13.40 -3.21 10.25
N GLU A 76 14.64 -3.17 9.77
CA GLU A 76 15.17 -2.04 9.00
C GLU A 76 14.58 -2.01 7.58
N ASP A 77 14.76 -3.07 6.79
CA ASP A 77 14.46 -3.08 5.35
C ASP A 77 12.95 -3.13 5.04
N SER A 78 12.15 -3.80 5.88
CA SER A 78 10.72 -4.02 5.60
C SER A 78 9.79 -3.15 6.45
N TRP A 79 10.27 -2.65 7.59
CA TRP A 79 9.46 -1.85 8.51
C TRP A 79 10.03 -0.45 8.78
N ASP A 80 11.26 -0.16 8.33
CA ASP A 80 11.94 1.12 8.54
C ASP A 80 12.04 1.50 10.03
N LEU A 81 12.34 0.51 10.88
CA LEU A 81 12.50 0.67 12.32
C LEU A 81 13.98 0.53 12.69
N TYR A 82 14.48 1.39 13.57
CA TYR A 82 15.90 1.42 13.96
C TYR A 82 16.11 1.48 15.48
N SER A 83 15.03 1.50 16.25
CA SER A 83 15.09 1.70 17.70
C SER A 83 13.90 1.10 18.45
N ARG A 84 14.05 1.03 19.78
CA ARG A 84 12.96 0.73 20.71
C ARG A 84 11.79 1.70 20.53
N GLU A 85 12.08 2.99 20.42
CA GLU A 85 11.07 4.04 20.30
C GLU A 85 10.25 3.89 19.02
N ASP A 86 10.87 3.49 17.91
CA ASP A 86 10.17 3.22 16.64
C ASP A 86 9.19 2.04 16.80
N VAL A 87 9.61 0.95 17.45
CA VAL A 87 8.77 -0.22 17.72
C VAL A 87 7.57 0.14 18.59
N LEU A 88 7.77 0.92 19.66
CA LEU A 88 6.68 1.35 20.53
C LEU A 88 5.73 2.31 19.80
N ALA A 89 6.25 3.20 18.94
CA ALA A 89 5.44 4.11 18.15
C ALA A 89 4.55 3.34 17.15
N ILE A 90 5.12 2.41 16.38
CA ILE A 90 4.34 1.66 15.39
C ILE A 90 3.33 0.71 16.04
N ALA A 91 3.66 0.10 17.18
CA ALA A 91 2.71 -0.70 17.95
C ALA A 91 1.52 0.16 18.44
N ASN A 92 1.79 1.37 18.94
CA ASN A 92 0.72 2.30 19.31
C ASN A 92 -0.13 2.71 18.10
N ASP A 93 0.46 2.92 16.93
CA ASP A 93 -0.27 3.29 15.71
C ASP A 93 -1.21 2.16 15.24
N TYR A 94 -0.74 0.91 15.25
CA TYR A 94 -1.60 -0.25 14.95
C TYR A 94 -2.76 -0.37 15.95
N ARG A 95 -2.49 -0.17 17.24
CA ARG A 95 -3.50 -0.31 18.29
C ARG A 95 -4.54 0.81 18.29
N PHE A 96 -4.10 2.06 18.21
CA PHE A 96 -4.95 3.23 18.49
C PHE A 96 -5.38 3.98 17.22
N LYS A 97 -4.54 4.02 16.19
CA LYS A 97 -4.90 4.64 14.90
C LYS A 97 -5.47 3.62 13.91
N ARG A 98 -5.48 2.33 14.28
CA ARG A 98 -5.89 1.19 13.43
C ARG A 98 -5.16 1.20 12.09
N THR A 99 -3.89 1.62 12.06
CA THR A 99 -3.08 1.63 10.84
C THR A 99 -2.92 0.21 10.30
N GLY A 100 -2.89 0.06 8.96
CA GLY A 100 -2.59 -1.20 8.30
C GLY A 100 -3.65 -1.65 7.28
N PRO A 101 -3.43 -2.81 6.64
CA PRO A 101 -4.38 -3.49 5.77
C PRO A 101 -5.83 -3.55 6.29
N SER A 102 -6.05 -3.76 7.60
CA SER A 102 -7.39 -3.85 8.18
C SER A 102 -8.16 -2.53 8.12
N ALA A 103 -7.53 -1.39 8.41
CA ALA A 103 -8.17 -0.08 8.19
C ALA A 103 -8.55 0.10 6.73
N ARG A 104 -7.63 -0.18 5.81
CA ARG A 104 -7.90 0.00 4.38
C ARG A 104 -9.02 -0.93 3.89
N TYR A 105 -9.09 -2.16 4.38
CA TYR A 105 -10.21 -3.06 4.12
C TYR A 105 -11.54 -2.44 4.58
N ASN A 106 -11.60 -1.90 5.79
CA ASN A 106 -12.80 -1.29 6.35
C ASN A 106 -13.25 -0.03 5.58
N GLU A 107 -12.31 0.81 5.14
CA GLU A 107 -12.60 1.95 4.27
C GLU A 107 -13.24 1.52 2.94
N LEU A 108 -12.65 0.51 2.27
CA LEU A 108 -13.17 0.00 1.01
C LEU A 108 -14.52 -0.70 1.19
N ARG A 109 -14.73 -1.39 2.32
CA ARG A 109 -16.01 -1.98 2.69
C ARG A 109 -17.09 -0.92 2.87
N GLU A 110 -16.76 0.17 3.54
CA GLU A 110 -17.67 1.30 3.74
C GLU A 110 -18.09 1.92 2.40
N LEU A 111 -17.15 2.16 1.49
CA LEU A 111 -17.45 2.62 0.13
C LEU A 111 -18.39 1.68 -0.63
N LEU A 112 -18.19 0.36 -0.51
CA LEU A 112 -19.08 -0.63 -1.12
C LEU A 112 -20.48 -0.61 -0.50
N SER A 113 -20.61 -0.30 0.79
CA SER A 113 -21.92 -0.25 1.46
C SER A 113 -22.79 0.93 1.01
N GLN A 114 -22.15 1.98 0.47
CA GLN A 114 -22.81 3.22 0.05
C GLN A 114 -23.30 3.19 -1.40
N THR A 115 -22.93 2.17 -2.19
CA THR A 115 -23.39 2.05 -3.58
C THR A 115 -24.80 1.46 -3.67
N THR A 116 -25.56 1.89 -4.68
CA THR A 116 -26.87 1.30 -5.02
C THR A 116 -26.78 0.27 -6.16
N GLN A 117 -25.57 0.06 -6.70
CA GLN A 117 -25.36 -0.85 -7.81
C GLN A 117 -25.57 -2.30 -7.40
N LYS A 118 -26.28 -3.06 -8.23
CA LYS A 118 -26.59 -4.47 -7.96
C LYS A 118 -25.45 -5.41 -8.31
N SER A 119 -24.62 -5.08 -9.29
CA SER A 119 -23.47 -5.91 -9.67
C SER A 119 -22.18 -5.37 -9.04
N VAL A 120 -21.33 -6.28 -8.58
CA VAL A 120 -20.01 -5.94 -8.02
C VAL A 120 -19.19 -5.11 -9.00
N GLN A 121 -19.19 -5.48 -10.28
CA GLN A 121 -18.47 -4.72 -11.30
C GLN A 121 -18.97 -3.27 -11.40
N ALA A 122 -20.29 -3.04 -11.50
CA ALA A 122 -20.82 -1.69 -11.63
C ALA A 122 -20.56 -0.86 -10.35
N ALA A 123 -20.68 -1.48 -9.17
CA ALA A 123 -20.36 -0.85 -7.89
C ALA A 123 -18.89 -0.39 -7.85
N VAL A 124 -17.96 -1.30 -8.15
CA VAL A 124 -16.52 -1.02 -8.12
C VAL A 124 -16.14 0.06 -9.13
N GLU A 125 -16.67 0.00 -10.35
CA GLU A 125 -16.38 1.00 -11.38
C GLU A 125 -16.94 2.39 -11.01
N GLU A 126 -18.15 2.46 -10.46
CA GLU A 126 -18.71 3.73 -9.97
C GLU A 126 -17.85 4.33 -8.87
N ILE A 127 -17.49 3.54 -7.85
CA ILE A 127 -16.66 3.97 -6.73
C ILE A 127 -15.29 4.42 -7.23
N ALA A 128 -14.69 3.66 -8.17
CA ALA A 128 -13.39 3.97 -8.75
C ALA A 128 -13.37 5.32 -9.48
N VAL A 129 -14.45 5.64 -10.20
CA VAL A 129 -14.60 6.93 -10.89
C VAL A 129 -14.82 8.06 -9.89
N LYS A 130 -15.81 7.94 -9.00
CA LYS A 130 -16.17 9.00 -8.04
C LYS A 130 -15.02 9.38 -7.12
N ASN A 131 -14.25 8.39 -6.66
CA ASN A 131 -13.14 8.58 -5.71
C ASN A 131 -11.76 8.61 -6.39
N CYS A 132 -11.71 8.61 -7.72
CA CYS A 132 -10.47 8.61 -8.51
C CYS A 132 -9.45 7.57 -7.98
N LEU A 133 -9.89 6.32 -7.83
CA LEU A 133 -9.08 5.27 -7.21
C LEU A 133 -7.96 4.79 -8.16
N GLU A 134 -6.81 4.46 -7.60
CA GLU A 134 -5.67 3.84 -8.31
C GLU A 134 -5.92 2.35 -8.61
N SER A 135 -5.25 1.79 -9.64
CA SER A 135 -5.50 0.42 -10.12
C SER A 135 -5.38 -0.65 -9.02
N TYR A 136 -4.38 -0.54 -8.13
CA TYR A 136 -4.19 -1.47 -7.02
C TYR A 136 -5.22 -1.29 -5.88
N VAL A 137 -5.82 -0.11 -5.76
CA VAL A 137 -6.96 0.13 -4.87
C VAL A 137 -8.23 -0.46 -5.48
N ILE A 138 -8.44 -0.30 -6.79
CA ILE A 138 -9.56 -0.91 -7.51
C ILE A 138 -9.48 -2.45 -7.40
N ALA A 139 -8.30 -3.04 -7.59
CA ALA A 139 -8.07 -4.47 -7.41
C ALA A 139 -8.44 -4.95 -5.99
N ARG A 140 -8.05 -4.18 -4.96
CA ARG A 140 -8.41 -4.46 -3.57
C ARG A 140 -9.89 -4.25 -3.27
N LEU A 141 -10.56 -3.32 -3.94
CA LEU A 141 -12.00 -3.11 -3.81
C LEU A 141 -12.78 -4.32 -4.35
N TYR A 142 -12.34 -4.93 -5.45
CA TYR A 142 -12.86 -6.22 -5.91
C TYR A 142 -12.63 -7.33 -4.88
N PHE A 143 -11.43 -7.41 -4.30
CA PHE A 143 -11.15 -8.37 -3.24
C PHE A 143 -12.13 -8.22 -2.06
N VAL A 144 -12.36 -6.98 -1.59
CA VAL A 144 -13.31 -6.73 -0.49
C VAL A 144 -14.71 -7.19 -0.86
N ALA A 145 -15.17 -6.86 -2.07
CA ALA A 145 -16.49 -7.31 -2.54
C ALA A 145 -16.60 -8.85 -2.60
N ASP A 146 -15.57 -9.53 -3.08
CA ASP A 146 -15.54 -10.99 -3.20
C ASP A 146 -15.46 -11.71 -1.83
N LYS A 147 -14.87 -11.06 -0.82
CA LYS A 147 -14.55 -11.66 0.50
C LYS A 147 -15.36 -11.14 1.67
N LEU A 148 -16.31 -10.24 1.43
CA LEU A 148 -17.12 -9.61 2.46
C LEU A 148 -17.84 -10.62 3.37
N ASP A 149 -18.39 -11.68 2.80
CA ASP A 149 -19.13 -12.73 3.52
C ASP A 149 -18.24 -13.70 4.30
N ILE A 150 -16.92 -13.66 4.10
CA ILE A 150 -15.94 -14.48 4.81
C ILE A 150 -15.28 -13.67 5.92
N LEU A 151 -14.84 -12.44 5.62
CA LEU A 151 -14.04 -11.63 6.53
C LEU A 151 -14.89 -10.81 7.52
N GLY A 152 -16.14 -10.50 7.17
CA GLY A 152 -17.09 -9.86 8.08
C GLY A 152 -16.60 -8.55 8.72
N GLU A 153 -16.88 -8.39 10.02
CA GLU A 153 -16.54 -7.19 10.80
C GLU A 153 -15.05 -7.09 11.12
N TYR A 154 -14.43 -8.21 11.49
CA TYR A 154 -13.03 -8.30 11.92
C TYR A 154 -12.02 -8.17 10.78
N GLY A 155 -12.46 -8.35 9.53
CA GLY A 155 -11.69 -7.95 8.36
C GLY A 155 -10.32 -8.63 8.31
N LEU A 156 -9.26 -7.84 8.30
CA LEU A 156 -7.89 -8.33 8.16
C LEU A 156 -7.08 -8.22 9.47
N LEU A 157 -7.74 -8.16 10.62
CA LEU A 157 -7.10 -7.95 11.92
C LEU A 157 -6.02 -9.02 12.22
N ALA A 158 -6.30 -10.29 11.91
CA ALA A 158 -5.36 -11.39 12.08
C ALA A 158 -4.01 -11.12 11.40
N TRP A 159 -4.03 -10.62 10.17
CA TRP A 159 -2.81 -10.30 9.41
C TRP A 159 -2.04 -9.14 10.06
N ASP A 160 -2.73 -8.07 10.41
CA ASP A 160 -2.11 -6.88 10.98
C ASP A 160 -1.46 -7.20 12.34
N TYR A 161 -2.17 -7.94 13.20
CA TYR A 161 -1.70 -8.23 14.54
C TYR A 161 -0.69 -9.38 14.55
N GLY A 162 -0.82 -10.40 13.71
CA GLY A 162 0.22 -11.41 13.57
C GLY A 162 1.54 -10.80 13.08
N ARG A 163 1.48 -9.86 12.14
CA ARG A 163 2.64 -9.06 11.72
C ARG A 163 3.23 -8.23 12.84
N MET A 164 2.39 -7.51 13.58
CA MET A 164 2.87 -6.67 14.68
C MET A 164 3.51 -7.49 15.80
N LEU A 165 2.91 -8.62 16.16
CA LEU A 165 3.51 -9.56 17.11
C LEU A 165 4.85 -10.10 16.61
N SER A 166 5.01 -10.33 15.31
CA SER A 166 6.31 -10.71 14.74
C SER A 166 7.36 -9.58 14.85
N VAL A 167 6.97 -8.31 14.68
CA VAL A 167 7.84 -7.14 14.88
C VAL A 167 8.30 -7.07 16.34
N ILE A 168 7.36 -7.19 17.27
CA ILE A 168 7.67 -7.14 18.70
C ILE A 168 8.61 -8.29 19.07
N ARG A 169 8.40 -9.54 18.60
CA ARG A 169 9.34 -10.64 18.85
C ARG A 169 10.73 -10.39 18.26
N ARG A 170 10.81 -9.85 17.05
CA ARG A 170 12.07 -9.50 16.40
C ARG A 170 12.84 -8.41 17.15
N SER A 171 12.12 -7.47 17.78
CA SER A 171 12.74 -6.41 18.58
C SER A 171 13.50 -6.94 19.81
N ILE A 172 13.11 -8.12 20.32
CA ILE A 172 13.83 -8.83 21.39
C ILE A 172 15.15 -9.37 20.86
N ALA A 173 15.14 -10.00 19.67
CA ALA A 173 16.33 -10.57 19.06
C ALA A 173 17.44 -9.54 18.84
N VAL A 174 17.07 -8.29 18.55
CA VAL A 174 18.01 -7.17 18.34
C VAL A 174 18.31 -6.38 19.61
N GLY A 175 17.72 -6.76 20.74
CA GLY A 175 17.97 -6.13 22.05
C GLY A 175 17.31 -4.76 22.23
N TRP A 176 16.28 -4.42 21.44
CA TRP A 176 15.53 -3.17 21.61
C TRP A 176 14.47 -3.27 22.70
N LEU A 177 13.86 -4.44 22.90
CA LEU A 177 12.95 -4.74 24.01
C LEU A 177 13.47 -5.93 24.82
N SER A 178 13.20 -5.95 26.12
CA SER A 178 13.32 -7.19 26.91
C SER A 178 12.16 -8.15 26.61
N GLU A 179 12.27 -9.43 27.00
CA GLU A 179 11.16 -10.38 26.83
C GLU A 179 9.91 -9.96 27.61
N GLU A 180 10.09 -9.44 28.83
CA GLU A 180 9.00 -8.93 29.68
C GLU A 180 8.32 -7.71 29.06
N GLU A 181 9.10 -6.73 28.62
CA GLU A 181 8.58 -5.51 27.97
C GLU A 181 7.85 -5.84 26.67
N ALA A 182 8.42 -6.72 25.85
CA ALA A 182 7.79 -7.18 24.62
C ALA A 182 6.45 -7.87 24.89
N LEU A 183 6.36 -8.69 25.95
CA LEU A 183 5.11 -9.35 26.32
C LEU A 183 4.05 -8.34 26.78
N GLU A 184 4.44 -7.32 27.56
CA GLU A 184 3.54 -6.23 27.97
C GLU A 184 2.97 -5.47 26.76
N VAL A 185 3.81 -5.18 25.76
CA VAL A 185 3.40 -4.53 24.51
C VAL A 185 2.53 -5.46 23.65
N ALA A 186 2.82 -6.76 23.63
CA ALA A 186 2.12 -7.75 22.83
C ALA A 186 0.73 -8.11 23.38
N LYS A 187 0.55 -8.10 24.70
CA LYS A 187 -0.66 -8.59 25.39
C LYS A 187 -1.97 -7.99 24.86
N PRO A 188 -2.09 -6.66 24.62
CA PRO A 188 -3.31 -6.09 24.06
C PRO A 188 -3.68 -6.65 22.68
N PHE A 189 -2.69 -6.92 21.82
CA PHE A 189 -2.92 -7.51 20.50
C PHE A 189 -3.37 -8.96 20.62
N ILE A 190 -2.73 -9.72 21.51
CA ILE A 190 -3.09 -11.11 21.81
C ILE A 190 -4.54 -11.18 22.29
N ASP A 191 -4.90 -10.37 23.28
CA ASP A 191 -6.24 -10.34 23.85
C ASP A 191 -7.30 -10.00 22.79
N GLU A 192 -7.03 -9.04 21.91
CA GLU A 192 -7.95 -8.65 20.84
C GLU A 192 -8.14 -9.77 19.80
N VAL A 193 -7.06 -10.43 19.37
CA VAL A 193 -7.13 -11.59 18.47
C VAL A 193 -7.96 -12.72 19.09
N ILE A 194 -7.67 -13.07 20.36
CA ILE A 194 -8.36 -14.15 21.08
C ILE A 194 -9.88 -13.89 21.19
N ASN A 195 -10.28 -12.62 21.22
CA ASN A 195 -11.67 -12.20 21.29
C ASN A 195 -12.33 -12.08 19.91
N ALA A 196 -11.57 -11.69 18.89
CA ALA A 196 -12.04 -11.51 17.52
C ALA A 196 -12.36 -12.83 16.81
N TYR A 197 -11.61 -13.90 17.11
CA TYR A 197 -11.72 -15.17 16.39
C TYR A 197 -12.25 -16.30 17.27
N ASP A 198 -13.11 -17.15 16.69
CA ASP A 198 -13.73 -18.25 17.43
C ASP A 198 -12.84 -19.50 17.50
N SER A 199 -11.94 -19.64 16.54
CA SER A 199 -11.05 -20.79 16.38
C SER A 199 -9.73 -20.37 15.73
N TRP A 200 -8.74 -21.24 15.78
CA TRP A 200 -7.47 -21.02 15.09
C TRP A 200 -7.68 -21.03 13.58
N GLU A 201 -8.54 -21.92 13.10
CA GLU A 201 -8.88 -22.03 11.69
C GLU A 201 -9.50 -20.73 11.14
N ASP A 202 -10.35 -20.06 11.93
CA ASP A 202 -10.92 -18.74 11.61
C ASP A 202 -9.82 -17.68 11.50
N TYR A 203 -8.92 -17.61 12.49
CA TYR A 203 -7.75 -16.72 12.41
C TYR A 203 -6.90 -17.01 11.17
N ALA A 204 -6.61 -18.27 10.87
CA ALA A 204 -5.73 -18.66 9.76
C ALA A 204 -6.32 -18.26 8.40
N VAL A 205 -7.64 -18.38 8.22
CA VAL A 205 -8.34 -17.89 7.02
C VAL A 205 -8.18 -16.38 6.86
N HIS A 206 -8.41 -15.61 7.93
CA HIS A 206 -8.30 -14.14 7.88
C HIS A 206 -6.85 -13.68 7.69
N TYR A 207 -5.89 -14.35 8.34
CA TYR A 207 -4.46 -14.09 8.17
C TYR A 207 -4.03 -14.31 6.72
N SER A 208 -4.41 -15.44 6.13
CA SER A 208 -4.10 -15.80 4.74
C SER A 208 -4.68 -14.79 3.75
N LEU A 209 -5.95 -14.42 3.93
CA LEU A 209 -6.61 -13.42 3.10
C LEU A 209 -6.00 -12.02 3.26
N GLY A 210 -5.52 -11.66 4.46
CA GLY A 210 -4.79 -10.42 4.68
C GLY A 210 -3.44 -10.40 3.95
N SER A 211 -2.73 -11.53 3.90
CA SER A 211 -1.50 -11.66 3.11
C SER A 211 -1.75 -11.42 1.62
N VAL A 212 -2.85 -11.96 1.07
CA VAL A 212 -3.25 -11.74 -0.33
C VAL A 212 -3.60 -10.28 -0.58
N PHE A 213 -4.38 -9.67 0.31
CA PHE A 213 -4.75 -8.26 0.21
C PHE A 213 -3.52 -7.34 0.23
N HIS A 214 -2.53 -7.67 1.08
CA HIS A 214 -1.25 -6.97 1.11
C HIS A 214 -0.42 -7.22 -0.17
N ALA A 215 -0.35 -8.45 -0.67
CA ALA A 215 0.35 -8.78 -1.92
C ALA A 215 -0.19 -8.00 -3.13
N ILE A 216 -1.52 -7.85 -3.23
CA ILE A 216 -2.15 -7.03 -4.27
C ILE A 216 -1.72 -5.55 -4.13
N ASN A 217 -1.55 -5.04 -2.90
CA ASN A 217 -1.04 -3.67 -2.68
C ASN A 217 0.37 -3.49 -3.21
N GLU A 218 1.26 -4.45 -2.95
CA GLU A 218 2.66 -4.36 -3.37
C GLU A 218 2.85 -4.63 -4.88
N GLY A 219 1.81 -5.08 -5.58
CA GLY A 219 1.91 -5.51 -6.97
C GLY A 219 2.82 -6.72 -7.14
N VAL A 220 2.96 -7.54 -6.10
CA VAL A 220 3.67 -8.83 -6.16
C VAL A 220 2.71 -9.92 -6.63
N ASP A 221 3.25 -11.06 -7.03
CA ASP A 221 2.42 -12.18 -7.44
C ASP A 221 1.67 -12.76 -6.23
N TYR A 222 0.41 -12.36 -6.07
CA TYR A 222 -0.45 -12.86 -5.00
C TYR A 222 -0.69 -14.37 -5.11
N ASN A 223 -0.51 -14.99 -6.30
CA ASN A 223 -0.58 -16.44 -6.41
C ASN A 223 0.61 -17.10 -5.72
N ALA A 224 1.78 -16.46 -5.65
CA ALA A 224 2.89 -16.97 -4.85
C ALA A 224 2.53 -16.94 -3.35
N SER A 225 1.90 -15.86 -2.87
CA SER A 225 1.37 -15.79 -1.50
C SER A 225 0.31 -16.87 -1.25
N LEU A 226 -0.62 -17.06 -2.19
CA LEU A 226 -1.63 -18.10 -2.11
C LEU A 226 -1.03 -19.52 -2.17
N ASN A 227 -0.01 -19.73 -3.00
CA ASN A 227 0.69 -21.00 -3.16
C ASN A 227 1.50 -21.37 -1.92
N SER A 228 2.12 -20.39 -1.25
CA SER A 228 2.79 -20.62 0.04
C SER A 228 1.79 -21.12 1.07
N VAL A 229 0.67 -20.40 1.23
CA VAL A 229 -0.43 -20.81 2.13
C VAL A 229 -0.94 -22.22 1.76
N LEU A 230 -1.01 -22.52 0.47
CA LEU A 230 -1.43 -23.81 -0.07
C LEU A 230 -0.46 -24.95 0.24
N GLU A 231 0.83 -24.71 0.08
CA GLU A 231 1.88 -25.67 0.39
C GLU A 231 1.91 -25.95 1.89
N ASP A 232 1.76 -24.91 2.71
CA ASP A 232 1.64 -25.06 4.15
C ASP A 232 0.38 -25.83 4.52
N ALA A 233 -0.79 -25.48 3.96
CA ALA A 233 -2.04 -26.21 4.18
C ALA A 233 -1.93 -27.70 3.79
N LYS A 234 -1.24 -28.02 2.68
CA LYS A 234 -1.02 -29.40 2.23
C LYS A 234 -0.16 -30.23 3.19
N LYS A 235 0.76 -29.62 3.96
CA LYS A 235 1.50 -30.35 5.01
C LYS A 235 0.57 -30.99 6.04
N TYR A 236 -0.65 -30.47 6.17
CA TYR A 236 -1.69 -30.96 7.08
C TYR A 236 -2.74 -31.86 6.41
N ASP A 237 -2.64 -32.13 5.11
CA ASP A 237 -3.48 -33.10 4.40
C ASP A 237 -2.96 -34.53 4.66
N ILE A 238 -3.14 -35.00 5.90
CA ILE A 238 -2.77 -36.37 6.29
C ILE A 238 -3.75 -37.35 5.61
N VAL A 239 -3.27 -38.05 4.58
CA VAL A 239 -3.97 -39.20 4.00
C VAL A 239 -3.65 -40.42 4.85
N VAL A 240 -4.60 -40.85 5.68
CA VAL A 240 -4.54 -42.14 6.36
C VAL A 240 -5.20 -43.19 5.46
N SER A 241 -4.49 -44.28 5.15
CA SER A 241 -4.98 -45.48 4.44
C SER A 241 -4.34 -46.70 5.12
N GLU A 242 -4.86 -47.92 5.12
CA GLU A 242 -6.13 -48.52 4.70
C GLU A 242 -6.57 -49.46 5.83
N ASP A 243 -7.56 -49.06 6.63
CA ASP A 243 -8.52 -49.97 7.26
C ASP A 243 -9.88 -49.26 7.16
N GLU A 244 -10.93 -49.94 6.68
CA GLU A 244 -12.21 -49.37 6.17
C GLU A 244 -13.11 -48.62 7.20
N LYS A 245 -12.56 -48.06 8.28
CA LYS A 245 -13.21 -47.14 9.23
C LYS A 245 -12.74 -45.70 9.10
N ASP A 246 -11.84 -45.41 8.18
CA ASP A 246 -11.15 -44.12 8.07
C ASP A 246 -11.93 -43.08 7.26
N LYS A 247 -12.55 -42.13 7.99
CA LYS A 247 -12.91 -40.83 7.44
C LYS A 247 -11.63 -40.11 7.05
N VAL A 248 -11.40 -39.91 5.76
CA VAL A 248 -10.34 -39.03 5.26
C VAL A 248 -10.55 -37.63 5.84
N PHE A 249 -9.69 -37.21 6.77
CA PHE A 249 -9.66 -35.83 7.26
C PHE A 249 -8.68 -35.06 6.40
N THR A 250 -9.16 -34.50 5.28
CA THR A 250 -8.41 -33.45 4.62
C THR A 250 -8.71 -32.14 5.34
N CYS A 251 -7.68 -31.37 5.67
CA CYS A 251 -7.83 -30.07 6.32
C CYS A 251 -8.79 -29.17 5.51
N HIS A 252 -8.79 -29.33 4.18
CA HIS A 252 -9.67 -28.67 3.23
C HIS A 252 -11.18 -28.82 3.50
N TYR A 253 -11.62 -29.89 4.18
CA TYR A 253 -13.02 -30.12 4.54
C TYR A 253 -13.31 -29.88 6.03
N ALA A 254 -12.31 -29.48 6.82
CA ALA A 254 -12.52 -29.08 8.20
C ALA A 254 -13.48 -27.90 8.25
N LYS A 255 -14.60 -28.10 8.92
CA LYS A 255 -15.68 -27.13 9.08
C LYS A 255 -15.57 -26.49 10.44
N PHE A 256 -15.56 -25.18 10.50
CA PHE A 256 -15.48 -24.42 11.75
C PHE A 256 -16.41 -23.20 11.71
N PRO A 257 -16.96 -22.77 12.86
CA PRO A 257 -17.65 -21.49 12.93
C PRO A 257 -16.64 -20.37 12.67
N GLY A 258 -17.05 -19.39 11.86
CA GLY A 258 -16.29 -18.15 11.71
C GLY A 258 -17.11 -16.97 12.19
N LYS A 259 -16.48 -16.05 12.90
CA LYS A 259 -17.09 -14.75 13.22
C LYS A 259 -17.11 -13.87 11.97
N ASN A 260 -18.09 -14.11 11.12
CA ASN A 260 -18.27 -13.43 9.83
C ASN A 260 -19.64 -12.73 9.76
N ARG A 261 -19.89 -11.98 8.69
CA ARG A 261 -21.12 -11.17 8.54
C ARG A 261 -22.42 -12.00 8.61
N ASN A 262 -22.35 -13.29 8.33
CA ASN A 262 -23.45 -14.22 8.51
C ASN A 262 -23.06 -15.18 9.64
N ASP A 263 -23.42 -14.87 10.89
CA ASP A 263 -23.09 -15.61 12.13
C ASP A 263 -23.38 -17.14 12.11
N ASN A 264 -23.93 -17.68 11.02
CA ASN A 264 -24.21 -19.09 10.76
C ASN A 264 -23.38 -19.72 9.62
N ARG A 265 -22.53 -18.96 8.91
CA ARG A 265 -21.70 -19.52 7.84
C ARG A 265 -20.59 -20.36 8.45
N ILE A 266 -20.61 -21.64 8.12
CA ILE A 266 -19.54 -22.58 8.40
C ILE A 266 -18.43 -22.34 7.37
N LEU A 267 -17.22 -22.03 7.84
CA LEU A 267 -16.04 -21.84 7.02
C LEU A 267 -15.27 -23.15 6.85
N THR A 268 -14.43 -23.16 5.83
CA THR A 268 -13.44 -24.21 5.55
C THR A 268 -12.11 -23.56 5.16
N TYR A 269 -11.02 -24.32 5.17
CA TYR A 269 -9.75 -23.80 4.65
C TYR A 269 -9.82 -23.38 3.18
N LYS A 270 -10.77 -23.89 2.37
CA LYS A 270 -11.02 -23.41 1.01
C LYS A 270 -11.44 -21.93 0.95
N ASP A 271 -11.97 -21.37 2.04
CA ASP A 271 -12.36 -19.97 2.11
C ASP A 271 -11.14 -19.02 2.22
N ALA A 272 -9.99 -19.52 2.68
CA ALA A 272 -8.70 -18.80 2.69
C ALA A 272 -8.19 -18.45 1.29
N PHE A 273 -8.77 -19.05 0.24
CA PHE A 273 -8.32 -18.91 -1.12
C PHE A 273 -8.99 -17.77 -1.84
N TYR A 274 -8.20 -16.90 -2.48
CA TYR A 274 -8.75 -15.87 -3.35
C TYR A 274 -8.72 -16.30 -4.81
N ASN A 275 -9.91 -16.58 -5.35
CA ASN A 275 -10.12 -16.86 -6.77
C ASN A 275 -10.81 -15.63 -7.39
N PRO A 276 -10.05 -14.63 -7.87
CA PRO A 276 -10.63 -13.40 -8.40
C PRO A 276 -11.52 -13.66 -9.61
N SER A 277 -12.58 -12.86 -9.74
CA SER A 277 -13.31 -12.74 -11.00
C SER A 277 -12.39 -12.32 -12.14
N LYS A 278 -12.81 -12.53 -13.39
CA LYS A 278 -12.03 -12.12 -14.58
C LYS A 278 -11.68 -10.63 -14.57
N GLU A 279 -12.64 -9.80 -14.17
CA GLU A 279 -12.47 -8.36 -13.99
C GLU A 279 -11.44 -8.05 -12.90
N ALA A 280 -11.55 -8.68 -11.73
CA ALA A 280 -10.61 -8.49 -10.62
C ALA A 280 -9.19 -8.93 -11.00
N ALA A 281 -9.04 -10.09 -11.62
CA ALA A 281 -7.75 -10.61 -12.10
C ALA A 281 -7.07 -9.63 -13.08
N SER A 282 -7.85 -9.02 -13.97
CA SER A 282 -7.33 -8.04 -14.93
C SER A 282 -6.81 -6.76 -14.25
N TRP A 283 -7.50 -6.29 -13.21
CA TRP A 283 -7.04 -5.16 -12.38
C TRP A 283 -5.80 -5.51 -11.55
N ILE A 284 -5.70 -6.73 -11.02
CA ILE A 284 -4.51 -7.18 -10.29
C ILE A 284 -3.29 -7.21 -11.22
N VAL A 285 -3.44 -7.71 -12.45
CA VAL A 285 -2.36 -7.69 -13.45
C VAL A 285 -1.98 -6.25 -13.81
N ALA A 286 -2.95 -5.34 -13.96
CA ALA A 286 -2.67 -3.92 -14.20
C ALA A 286 -1.89 -3.28 -13.03
N ALA A 287 -2.30 -3.55 -11.78
CA ALA A 287 -1.62 -3.10 -10.57
C ALA A 287 -0.17 -3.62 -10.48
N LYS A 288 0.05 -4.90 -10.76
CA LYS A 288 1.39 -5.52 -10.83
C LYS A 288 2.29 -4.81 -11.83
N VAL A 289 1.81 -4.58 -13.06
CA VAL A 289 2.56 -3.90 -14.12
C VAL A 289 2.89 -2.43 -13.75
N GLU A 290 2.05 -1.79 -12.95
CA GLU A 290 2.26 -0.41 -12.49
C GLU A 290 3.29 -0.30 -11.36
N ARG A 291 3.19 -1.15 -10.32
CA ARG A 291 4.01 -1.06 -9.10
C ARG A 291 5.30 -1.87 -9.16
N ASN A 292 5.31 -2.98 -9.89
CA ASN A 292 6.46 -3.87 -10.01
C ASN A 292 6.73 -4.21 -11.49
N SER A 293 7.08 -3.19 -12.26
CA SER A 293 7.33 -3.32 -13.69
C SER A 293 8.45 -4.32 -14.03
N ASN A 294 9.42 -4.50 -13.14
CA ASN A 294 10.50 -5.49 -13.28
C ASN A 294 10.02 -6.93 -13.05
N GLY A 295 8.99 -7.12 -12.23
CA GLY A 295 8.39 -8.44 -11.96
C GLY A 295 7.28 -8.85 -12.94
N ALA A 296 6.86 -7.96 -13.84
CA ALA A 296 5.82 -8.24 -14.82
C ALA A 296 6.40 -8.73 -16.15
N THR A 297 5.82 -9.82 -16.68
CA THR A 297 6.16 -10.34 -18.01
C THR A 297 5.64 -9.42 -19.12
N LYS A 298 6.24 -9.51 -20.32
CA LYS A 298 5.75 -8.81 -21.51
C LYS A 298 4.30 -9.16 -21.85
N ALA A 299 3.90 -10.41 -21.60
CA ALA A 299 2.54 -10.89 -21.85
C ALA A 299 1.55 -10.25 -20.87
N GLU A 300 1.89 -10.17 -19.58
CA GLU A 300 1.09 -9.45 -18.57
C GLU A 300 0.96 -7.97 -18.90
N ALA A 301 2.06 -7.31 -19.30
CA ALA A 301 2.02 -5.91 -19.73
C ALA A 301 1.09 -5.70 -20.94
N ALA A 302 1.14 -6.59 -21.94
CA ALA A 302 0.26 -6.54 -23.10
C ALA A 302 -1.22 -6.76 -22.73
N ALA A 303 -1.47 -7.73 -21.83
CA ALA A 303 -2.81 -8.03 -21.32
C ALA A 303 -3.39 -6.85 -20.53
N ALA A 304 -2.62 -6.28 -19.60
CA ALA A 304 -2.98 -5.08 -18.85
C ALA A 304 -3.33 -3.92 -19.80
N ASN A 305 -2.47 -3.64 -20.79
CA ASN A 305 -2.72 -2.55 -21.74
C ASN A 305 -3.99 -2.76 -22.57
N SER A 306 -4.25 -3.99 -23.00
CA SER A 306 -5.49 -4.35 -23.71
C SER A 306 -6.73 -4.15 -22.83
N PHE A 307 -6.63 -4.53 -21.56
CA PHE A 307 -7.69 -4.35 -20.58
C PHE A 307 -7.95 -2.87 -20.28
N LEU A 308 -6.91 -2.08 -19.97
CA LEU A 308 -7.05 -0.66 -19.65
C LEU A 308 -7.65 0.15 -20.80
N LYS A 309 -7.36 -0.20 -22.07
CA LYS A 309 -8.03 0.41 -23.23
C LYS A 309 -9.56 0.25 -23.21
N LYS A 310 -10.05 -0.88 -22.70
CA LYS A 310 -11.50 -1.14 -22.55
C LYS A 310 -12.10 -0.39 -21.36
N LYS A 311 -11.26 0.01 -20.40
CA LYS A 311 -11.65 0.71 -19.16
C LYS A 311 -11.23 2.19 -19.16
N LYS A 312 -10.98 2.79 -20.33
CA LYS A 312 -10.45 4.17 -20.47
C LYS A 312 -11.34 5.27 -19.87
N ASN A 313 -12.58 4.95 -19.50
CA ASN A 313 -13.49 5.85 -18.79
C ASN A 313 -13.23 5.90 -17.28
N ILE A 314 -12.35 5.04 -16.76
CA ILE A 314 -11.95 5.01 -15.35
C ILE A 314 -10.63 5.79 -15.21
N PRO A 315 -10.51 6.76 -14.28
CA PRO A 315 -9.34 7.63 -14.13
C PRO A 315 -7.98 6.90 -14.15
N ALA A 316 -7.83 5.83 -13.36
CA ALA A 316 -6.58 5.06 -13.31
C ALA A 316 -6.18 4.49 -14.67
N ALA A 317 -7.12 3.91 -15.40
CA ALA A 317 -6.85 3.35 -16.72
C ALA A 317 -6.52 4.44 -17.76
N ALA A 318 -7.28 5.55 -17.74
CA ALA A 318 -7.04 6.67 -18.63
C ALA A 318 -5.64 7.29 -18.41
N TYR A 319 -5.29 7.54 -17.15
CA TYR A 319 -3.99 8.08 -16.79
C TYR A 319 -2.85 7.13 -17.14
N ARG A 320 -3.00 5.84 -16.85
CA ARG A 320 -1.97 4.85 -17.20
C ARG A 320 -1.72 4.80 -18.70
N LEU A 321 -2.77 4.82 -19.52
CA LEU A 321 -2.64 4.86 -20.97
C LEU A 321 -1.94 6.14 -21.47
N ALA A 322 -2.22 7.29 -20.84
CA ALA A 322 -1.52 8.54 -21.14
C ALA A 322 -0.03 8.48 -20.76
N LEU A 323 0.31 7.91 -19.60
CA LEU A 323 1.69 7.72 -19.16
C LEU A 323 2.51 6.83 -20.10
N LEU A 324 1.90 5.80 -20.69
CA LEU A 324 2.60 4.96 -21.68
C LEU A 324 3.04 5.73 -22.91
N GLN A 325 2.41 6.86 -23.24
CA GLN A 325 2.84 7.75 -24.32
C GLN A 325 3.95 8.72 -23.88
N THR A 326 4.19 8.86 -22.58
CA THR A 326 5.31 9.64 -22.02
C THR A 326 6.58 8.83 -21.81
N ASN A 327 6.46 7.51 -21.71
CA ASN A 327 7.56 6.61 -21.38
C ASN A 327 8.12 5.93 -22.64
N GLY A 328 9.38 6.21 -23.00
CA GLY A 328 10.10 5.47 -24.04
C GLY A 328 11.19 6.26 -24.74
N LYS A 329 12.08 5.56 -25.45
CA LYS A 329 13.17 6.15 -26.25
C LYS A 329 12.70 7.11 -27.35
N ASN A 330 11.43 6.97 -27.76
CA ASN A 330 10.78 7.77 -28.81
C ASN A 330 9.70 8.69 -28.21
N PHE A 331 9.94 9.29 -27.05
CA PHE A 331 9.03 10.26 -26.46
C PHE A 331 8.74 11.39 -27.45
N VAL A 332 7.48 11.47 -27.91
CA VAL A 332 7.01 12.54 -28.78
C VAL A 332 6.00 13.37 -27.99
N LEU A 333 6.40 14.57 -27.65
CA LEU A 333 5.65 15.49 -26.80
C LEU A 333 4.23 15.79 -27.31
N LYS A 334 4.06 15.90 -28.64
CA LYS A 334 2.74 16.06 -29.28
C LYS A 334 1.82 14.86 -29.01
N THR A 335 2.36 13.64 -29.06
CA THR A 335 1.62 12.41 -28.78
C THR A 335 1.23 12.34 -27.30
N ALA A 336 2.15 12.72 -26.41
CA ALA A 336 1.88 12.79 -24.98
C ALA A 336 0.77 13.82 -24.65
N SER A 337 0.85 15.05 -25.18
CA SER A 337 -0.22 16.06 -24.97
C SER A 337 -1.57 15.53 -25.41
N LYS A 338 -1.64 14.91 -26.59
CA LYS A 338 -2.89 14.33 -27.11
C LYS A 338 -3.42 13.20 -26.21
N ALA A 339 -2.54 12.36 -25.67
CA ALA A 339 -2.95 11.25 -24.81
C ALA A 339 -3.56 11.74 -23.47
N PHE A 340 -3.01 12.81 -22.89
CA PHE A 340 -3.61 13.43 -21.70
C PHE A 340 -4.94 14.14 -22.02
N GLU A 341 -5.06 14.79 -23.17
CA GLU A 341 -6.34 15.35 -23.64
C GLU A 341 -7.42 14.25 -23.77
N GLU A 342 -7.07 13.13 -24.39
CA GLU A 342 -7.97 11.98 -24.57
C GLU A 342 -8.36 11.33 -23.22
N ALA A 343 -7.57 11.52 -22.17
CA ALA A 343 -7.84 11.01 -20.82
C ALA A 343 -8.75 11.93 -19.97
N LEU A 344 -8.85 13.22 -20.29
CA LEU A 344 -9.63 14.20 -19.52
C LEU A 344 -11.07 13.77 -19.20
N PRO A 345 -11.85 13.20 -20.15
CA PRO A 345 -13.23 12.83 -19.87
C PRO A 345 -13.40 11.82 -18.73
N ALA A 346 -12.38 11.01 -18.44
CA ALA A 346 -12.42 10.07 -17.31
C ALA A 346 -12.42 10.77 -15.95
N PHE A 347 -11.87 11.99 -15.88
CA PHE A 347 -11.73 12.77 -14.64
C PHE A 347 -12.90 13.74 -14.40
N GLU A 348 -13.78 13.94 -15.38
CA GLU A 348 -14.91 14.89 -15.27
C GLU A 348 -15.98 14.46 -14.25
N LYS A 349 -16.07 13.16 -13.96
CA LYS A 349 -17.03 12.57 -13.02
C LYS A 349 -16.45 12.28 -11.63
N VAL A 350 -15.23 12.75 -11.37
CA VAL A 350 -14.61 12.62 -10.05
C VAL A 350 -15.32 13.57 -9.09
N GLU A 351 -15.81 13.03 -7.99
CA GLU A 351 -16.49 13.78 -6.92
C GLU A 351 -15.53 14.03 -5.75
N ASN A 352 -14.67 13.05 -5.45
CA ASN A 352 -13.68 13.09 -4.38
C ASN A 352 -12.27 12.97 -5.00
N PRO A 353 -11.58 14.10 -5.24
CA PRO A 353 -10.22 14.09 -5.75
C PRO A 353 -9.27 13.32 -4.83
N SER A 354 -8.52 12.38 -5.40
CA SER A 354 -7.46 11.62 -4.73
C SER A 354 -6.08 12.11 -5.15
N GLU A 355 -5.01 11.53 -4.61
CA GLU A 355 -3.65 11.75 -5.08
C GLU A 355 -3.52 11.55 -6.61
N LEU A 356 -4.12 10.49 -7.14
CA LEU A 356 -4.14 10.21 -8.59
C LEU A 356 -4.70 11.37 -9.40
N TYR A 357 -5.78 12.02 -8.91
CA TYR A 357 -6.38 13.18 -9.56
C TYR A 357 -5.37 14.32 -9.70
N PHE A 358 -4.70 14.67 -8.60
CA PHE A 358 -3.74 15.76 -8.57
C PHE A 358 -2.50 15.43 -9.40
N VAL A 359 -1.97 14.21 -9.26
CA VAL A 359 -0.83 13.72 -10.04
C VAL A 359 -1.14 13.77 -11.54
N PHE A 360 -2.34 13.38 -11.98
CA PHE A 360 -2.75 13.50 -13.38
C PHE A 360 -2.63 14.95 -13.89
N TYR A 361 -3.22 15.92 -13.19
CA TYR A 361 -3.22 17.30 -13.66
C TYR A 361 -1.86 17.99 -13.53
N ILE A 362 -1.06 17.65 -12.51
CA ILE A 362 0.34 18.11 -12.39
C ILE A 362 1.14 17.66 -13.62
N ARG A 363 1.03 16.37 -13.99
CA ARG A 363 1.69 15.82 -15.17
C ARG A 363 1.17 16.45 -16.46
N TYR A 364 -0.13 16.68 -16.55
CA TYR A 364 -0.72 17.30 -17.74
C TYR A 364 -0.27 18.75 -17.92
N ALA A 365 -0.20 19.53 -16.83
CA ALA A 365 0.35 20.88 -16.85
C ALA A 365 1.82 20.89 -17.31
N PHE A 366 2.62 19.93 -16.83
CA PHE A 366 4.01 19.78 -17.26
C PHE A 366 4.11 19.48 -18.76
N ILE A 367 3.31 18.55 -19.28
CA ILE A 367 3.29 18.23 -20.71
C ILE A 367 2.83 19.43 -21.55
N ALA A 368 1.85 20.21 -21.08
CA ALA A 368 1.41 21.44 -21.73
C ALA A 368 2.54 22.48 -21.79
N TYR A 369 3.26 22.68 -20.68
CA TYR A 369 4.43 23.55 -20.63
C TYR A 369 5.51 23.12 -21.62
N CYS A 370 5.91 21.84 -21.59
CA CYS A 370 6.91 21.31 -22.51
C CYS A 370 6.46 21.48 -23.97
N SER A 371 5.16 21.36 -24.25
CA SER A 371 4.56 21.59 -25.58
C SER A 371 4.45 23.06 -25.98
N ASN A 372 4.91 23.98 -25.14
CA ASN A 372 4.76 25.43 -25.30
C ASN A 372 3.29 25.87 -25.44
N ASP A 373 2.36 25.16 -24.79
CA ASP A 373 0.92 25.42 -24.79
C ASP A 373 0.48 26.04 -23.46
N MET A 374 0.84 27.31 -23.26
CA MET A 374 0.53 28.03 -22.01
C MET A 374 -0.97 28.22 -21.77
N LYS A 375 -1.79 28.27 -22.82
CA LYS A 375 -3.25 28.38 -22.67
C LYS A 375 -3.83 27.12 -22.03
N LYS A 376 -3.31 25.95 -22.41
CA LYS A 376 -3.69 24.68 -21.79
C LYS A 376 -3.15 24.57 -20.36
N MET A 377 -1.91 25.02 -20.12
CA MET A 377 -1.39 25.06 -18.75
C MET A 377 -2.28 25.94 -17.84
N ASP A 378 -2.72 27.10 -18.34
CA ASP A 378 -3.65 28.00 -17.66
C ASP A 378 -5.00 27.35 -17.33
N SER A 379 -5.53 26.48 -18.20
CA SER A 379 -6.81 25.80 -17.95
C SER A 379 -6.69 24.63 -16.97
N VAL A 380 -5.49 24.05 -16.84
CA VAL A 380 -5.21 22.88 -15.99
C VAL A 380 -4.85 23.29 -14.56
N ILE A 381 -4.04 24.34 -14.38
CA ILE A 381 -3.55 24.79 -13.07
C ILE A 381 -4.68 24.96 -12.02
N PRO A 382 -5.87 25.52 -12.34
CA PRO A 382 -6.96 25.63 -11.37
C PRO A 382 -7.53 24.31 -10.86
N LYS A 383 -7.22 23.17 -11.51
CA LYS A 383 -7.69 21.83 -11.09
C LYS A 383 -6.94 21.30 -9.87
N PHE A 384 -5.85 21.94 -9.47
CA PHE A 384 -5.16 21.65 -8.22
C PHE A 384 -4.85 22.97 -7.51
N SER A 385 -5.31 23.10 -6.27
CA SER A 385 -5.12 24.32 -5.48
C SER A 385 -3.87 24.25 -4.62
N LYS A 386 -3.28 25.43 -4.38
CA LYS A 386 -2.20 25.62 -3.43
C LYS A 386 -2.71 25.26 -2.03
N GLY A 387 -2.17 24.18 -1.45
CA GLY A 387 -2.48 23.72 -0.09
C GLY A 387 -3.22 22.37 0.01
N THR A 388 -3.68 21.78 -1.09
CA THR A 388 -4.37 20.47 -1.03
C THR A 388 -3.38 19.30 -1.04
N PHE A 389 -2.20 19.50 -1.62
CA PHE A 389 -1.19 18.46 -1.79
C PHE A 389 0.21 19.08 -1.88
N GLU A 390 0.92 19.23 -0.76
CA GLU A 390 2.24 19.87 -0.73
C GLU A 390 3.35 18.87 -1.10
N THR A 391 3.44 18.53 -2.38
CA THR A 391 4.56 17.74 -2.91
C THR A 391 5.59 18.62 -3.60
N ALA A 392 6.85 18.16 -3.59
CA ALA A 392 7.94 18.82 -4.31
C ALA A 392 7.60 19.04 -5.79
N ASP A 393 6.96 18.04 -6.44
CA ASP A 393 6.52 18.09 -7.83
C ASP A 393 5.48 19.20 -8.07
N LEU A 394 4.48 19.32 -7.21
CA LEU A 394 3.46 20.35 -7.35
C LEU A 394 4.08 21.75 -7.23
N GLN A 395 4.92 21.96 -6.22
CA GLN A 395 5.59 23.23 -6.00
C GLN A 395 6.50 23.58 -7.20
N TYR A 396 7.17 22.60 -7.78
CA TYR A 396 7.98 22.81 -8.97
C TYR A 396 7.13 23.23 -10.19
N ILE A 397 5.97 22.60 -10.42
CA ILE A 397 5.05 23.01 -11.49
C ILE A 397 4.53 24.44 -11.28
N TYR A 398 4.19 24.83 -10.04
CA TYR A 398 3.85 26.23 -9.75
C TYR A 398 5.01 27.19 -10.00
N CYS A 399 6.24 26.79 -9.66
CA CYS A 399 7.43 27.57 -9.98
C CYS A 399 7.55 27.83 -11.48
N ILE A 400 7.44 26.79 -12.31
CA ILE A 400 7.44 26.94 -13.78
C ILE A 400 6.32 27.88 -14.23
N TYR A 401 5.09 27.63 -13.76
CA TYR A 401 3.91 28.39 -14.14
C TYR A 401 4.07 29.89 -13.89
N TYR A 402 4.43 30.27 -12.65
CA TYR A 402 4.59 31.66 -12.27
C TYR A 402 5.81 32.30 -12.92
N THR A 403 6.86 31.54 -13.21
CA THR A 403 8.00 32.03 -13.99
C THR A 403 7.55 32.49 -15.38
N GLU A 404 6.74 31.70 -16.08
CA GLU A 404 6.23 32.09 -17.40
C GLU A 404 5.27 33.28 -17.33
N LYS A 405 4.38 33.33 -16.31
CA LYS A 405 3.52 34.50 -16.07
C LYS A 405 4.32 35.77 -15.83
N ALA A 406 5.41 35.69 -15.04
CA ALA A 406 6.30 36.81 -14.81
C ALA A 406 6.94 37.31 -16.11
N LYS A 407 7.42 36.41 -16.97
CA LYS A 407 7.97 36.78 -18.27
C LYS A 407 6.93 37.46 -19.16
N THR A 408 5.72 36.91 -19.26
CA THR A 408 4.64 37.50 -20.06
C THR A 408 4.22 38.87 -19.54
N ALA A 409 4.07 39.03 -18.22
CA ALA A 409 3.75 40.32 -17.60
C ALA A 409 4.86 41.36 -17.85
N GLY A 410 6.12 40.96 -17.70
CA GLY A 410 7.28 41.80 -17.99
C GLY A 410 7.35 42.22 -19.46
N TYR A 411 7.09 41.31 -20.40
CA TYR A 411 7.00 41.63 -21.83
C TYR A 411 5.90 42.66 -22.11
N ASN A 412 4.75 42.52 -21.45
CA ASN A 412 3.63 43.46 -21.53
C ASN A 412 3.82 44.73 -20.67
N LYS A 413 5.02 44.96 -20.12
CA LYS A 413 5.38 46.10 -19.27
C LYS A 413 4.50 46.25 -18.02
N LYS A 414 3.89 45.17 -17.54
CA LYS A 414 3.18 45.09 -16.27
C LYS A 414 4.14 44.63 -15.17
N TYR A 415 5.09 45.48 -14.82
CA TYR A 415 6.24 45.06 -14.01
C TYR A 415 5.90 44.73 -12.55
N GLU A 416 4.85 45.32 -11.98
CA GLU A 416 4.35 44.94 -10.64
C GLU A 416 3.86 43.48 -10.63
N ASP A 417 2.96 43.12 -11.55
CA ASP A 417 2.50 41.74 -11.75
C ASP A 417 3.68 40.79 -11.99
N ALA A 418 4.65 41.21 -12.80
CA ALA A 418 5.83 40.41 -13.12
C ALA A 418 6.69 40.10 -11.88
N ILE A 419 6.85 41.07 -10.98
CA ILE A 419 7.58 40.93 -9.72
C ILE A 419 6.83 39.96 -8.78
N GLU A 420 5.52 40.11 -8.63
CA GLU A 420 4.72 39.26 -7.73
C GLU A 420 4.67 37.79 -8.20
N TYR A 421 4.58 37.56 -9.52
CA TYR A 421 4.70 36.21 -10.06
C TYR A 421 6.10 35.62 -9.84
N ALA A 422 7.19 36.39 -10.05
CA ALA A 422 8.54 35.88 -9.82
C ALA A 422 8.80 35.55 -8.34
N LYS A 423 8.26 36.33 -7.40
CA LYS A 423 8.29 36.01 -5.96
C LYS A 423 7.51 34.73 -5.64
N SER A 424 6.34 34.55 -6.26
CA SER A 424 5.54 33.33 -6.09
C SER A 424 6.27 32.09 -6.59
N ALA A 425 6.96 32.19 -7.73
CA ALA A 425 7.79 31.11 -8.26
C ALA A 425 8.95 30.76 -7.29
N LEU A 426 9.64 31.78 -6.77
CA LEU A 426 10.74 31.61 -5.82
C LEU A 426 10.29 30.95 -4.51
N PHE A 427 9.12 31.34 -4.01
CA PHE A 427 8.52 30.71 -2.84
C PHE A 427 8.29 29.21 -3.06
N CYS A 428 7.65 28.85 -4.18
CA CYS A 428 7.40 27.45 -4.52
C CYS A 428 8.70 26.65 -4.70
N LEU A 429 9.72 27.21 -5.34
CA LEU A 429 11.03 26.55 -5.49
C LEU A 429 11.64 26.18 -4.13
N LYS A 430 11.61 27.10 -3.17
CA LYS A 430 12.13 26.85 -1.82
C LYS A 430 11.36 25.78 -1.06
N GLN A 431 10.04 25.75 -1.21
CA GLN A 431 9.20 24.69 -0.64
C GLN A 431 9.53 23.33 -1.26
N SER A 432 9.76 23.28 -2.58
CA SER A 432 10.14 22.05 -3.28
C SER A 432 11.46 21.47 -2.75
N ASP A 433 12.48 22.31 -2.50
CA ASP A 433 13.79 21.86 -1.99
C ASP A 433 13.70 21.30 -0.55
N SER A 434 12.78 21.82 0.27
CA SER A 434 12.53 21.30 1.61
C SER A 434 11.74 19.98 1.64
N LEU A 435 11.05 19.65 0.55
CA LEU A 435 10.27 18.42 0.41
C LEU A 435 11.14 17.36 -0.27
N GLN A 436 11.24 16.16 0.33
CA GLN A 436 12.08 15.09 -0.23
C GLN A 436 11.69 14.75 -1.68
N TYR A 437 12.72 14.51 -2.48
CA TYR A 437 12.71 14.62 -3.94
C TYR A 437 12.11 13.38 -4.64
N LEU A 438 11.07 13.56 -5.47
CA LEU A 438 10.56 12.50 -6.37
C LEU A 438 11.19 12.64 -7.77
N GLY A 439 12.46 12.25 -7.91
CA GLY A 439 13.11 11.74 -9.13
C GLY A 439 12.99 12.42 -10.51
N LEU A 440 12.32 13.56 -10.70
CA LEU A 440 12.06 14.11 -12.04
C LEU A 440 13.05 15.17 -12.53
N PHE A 441 13.74 15.86 -11.62
CA PHE A 441 14.62 16.98 -11.98
C PHE A 441 15.95 16.91 -11.21
N ASP A 442 16.97 17.61 -11.71
CA ASP A 442 18.30 17.62 -11.10
C ASP A 442 18.41 18.78 -10.08
N LYS A 443 19.15 18.59 -8.98
CA LYS A 443 19.45 19.66 -8.01
C LYS A 443 20.17 20.84 -8.67
N GLU A 444 20.98 20.58 -9.69
CA GLU A 444 21.65 21.65 -10.46
C GLU A 444 20.63 22.53 -11.19
N ILE A 445 19.57 21.93 -11.75
CA ILE A 445 18.49 22.66 -12.42
C ILE A 445 17.80 23.61 -11.42
N LEU A 446 17.54 23.16 -10.18
CA LEU A 446 16.88 24.00 -9.18
C LEU A 446 17.71 25.24 -8.79
N ARG A 447 19.03 25.11 -8.66
CA ARG A 447 19.92 26.24 -8.36
C ARG A 447 19.93 27.27 -9.48
N ASP A 448 19.90 26.82 -10.73
CA ASP A 448 19.81 27.70 -11.88
C ASP A 448 18.48 28.48 -11.93
N TYR A 449 17.37 27.83 -11.55
CA TYR A 449 16.08 28.50 -11.43
C TYR A 449 16.08 29.59 -10.35
N ASP A 450 16.66 29.34 -9.17
CA ASP A 450 16.76 30.34 -8.10
C ASP A 450 17.50 31.60 -8.57
N LYS A 451 18.69 31.43 -9.17
CA LYS A 451 19.49 32.53 -9.71
C LYS A 451 18.74 33.33 -10.78
N LYS A 452 18.05 32.61 -11.69
CA LYS A 452 17.28 33.21 -12.78
C LYS A 452 16.11 34.03 -12.26
N LEU A 453 15.38 33.52 -11.29
CA LEU A 453 14.22 34.20 -10.70
C LEU A 453 14.62 35.48 -9.95
N ASN A 454 15.69 35.42 -9.15
CA ASN A 454 16.24 36.60 -8.49
C ASN A 454 16.69 37.66 -9.51
N GLY A 455 17.35 37.25 -10.60
CA GLY A 455 17.72 38.15 -11.69
C GLY A 455 16.52 38.81 -12.39
N MET A 456 15.42 38.08 -12.58
CA MET A 456 14.17 38.63 -13.15
C MET A 456 13.57 39.72 -12.25
N ILE A 457 13.52 39.49 -10.93
CA ILE A 457 12.97 40.45 -9.96
C ILE A 457 13.75 41.77 -10.01
N GLU A 458 15.08 41.71 -9.97
CA GLU A 458 15.92 42.91 -9.99
C GLU A 458 15.79 43.69 -11.31
N LYS A 459 15.71 42.98 -12.44
CA LYS A 459 15.46 43.60 -13.74
C LYS A 459 14.13 44.35 -13.77
N TYR A 460 13.03 43.73 -13.36
CA TYR A 460 11.71 44.36 -13.42
C TYR A 460 11.57 45.53 -12.44
N ARG A 461 12.20 45.46 -11.26
CA ARG A 461 12.30 46.60 -10.33
C ARG A 461 13.03 47.80 -10.94
N HIS A 462 14.10 47.55 -11.71
CA HIS A 462 14.80 48.62 -12.40
C HIS A 462 13.90 49.32 -13.42
N GLU A 463 13.23 48.57 -14.29
CA GLU A 463 12.33 49.10 -15.32
C GLU A 463 11.16 49.90 -14.74
N LEU A 464 10.54 49.40 -13.66
CA LEU A 464 9.45 50.08 -12.98
C LEU A 464 9.88 51.47 -12.48
N ARG A 465 11.06 51.55 -11.84
CA ARG A 465 11.63 52.83 -11.36
C ARG A 465 11.90 53.83 -12.49
N GLN A 466 12.28 53.36 -13.69
CA GLN A 466 12.48 54.26 -14.83
C GLN A 466 11.15 54.86 -15.32
N ILE A 467 10.08 54.05 -15.37
CA ILE A 467 8.75 54.53 -15.74
C ILE A 467 8.22 55.55 -14.72
N GLU A 468 8.39 55.28 -13.43
CA GLU A 468 7.97 56.22 -12.37
C GLU A 468 8.69 57.55 -12.49
N LYS A 469 10.01 57.54 -12.72
CA LYS A 469 10.81 58.75 -12.96
C LYS A 469 10.33 59.55 -14.16
N GLN A 470 9.99 58.88 -15.26
CA GLN A 470 9.45 59.51 -16.47
C GLN A 470 8.05 60.10 -16.27
N ARG A 471 7.26 59.58 -15.32
CA ARG A 471 5.94 60.14 -14.98
C ARG A 471 6.02 61.33 -14.04
N SER A 472 7.08 61.41 -13.25
CA SER A 472 7.34 62.50 -12.29
C SER A 472 8.11 63.69 -12.87
N ALA A 473 8.70 63.53 -14.05
CA ALA A 473 9.36 64.57 -14.82
C ALA A 473 8.40 65.12 -15.88
#